data_AF-A0A345H5K1-F1
#
_entry.id   AF-A0A345H5K1-F1
#
_cell.length_a   1.000
_cell.length_b   1.000
_cell.length_c   1.000
_cell.angle_alpha   90.00
_cell.angle_beta   90.00
_cell.angle_gamma   90.00
#
_symmetry.space_group_name_H-M   'P 1'
#
loop_
_entity.id
_entity.type
_entity.pdbx_description
1 polymer ?
#
loop_
_entity_poly.entity_id
_entity_poly.type
_entity_poly.pdbx_seq_one_letter_code
_entity_poly.pdbx_strand_id
1 'polypeptide(L)'
;MNRKSLIVVLLALISVVFIVACGSDDDATTTTTTPTDGGGDTATLHAAFSEFDTTNVTIMLNGSNVEIESNGRPNHTSPYWSNTTARMGTPAAAEDHPLFVAPTVTSFEDMAPGNIDDFNGSYSLTVSANPTLASNSSATGLGAIGIAVSGGMIYNDEEGPNVPLDNAVGSLDYTAAHTGPQSYHYHLEPKAWSDDDEKLIGIIADGFFLYGRKCNSTGTYPTDLDASGGHASTTQHTDETEYHYHIQNELYLNAYYILFPGNYQGTASSVQ
;
A
#
# COMPACT_ATOMS: atom_id res chain seq x y z
N MET A 1 60.52 5.99 -9.30
CA MET A 1 61.26 4.73 -9.49
C MET A 1 61.18 3.91 -8.22
N ASN A 2 60.44 2.78 -8.29
CA ASN A 2 60.61 1.47 -7.63
C ASN A 2 61.37 1.39 -6.29
N ARG A 3 61.03 0.61 -5.27
CA ARG A 3 60.13 -0.54 -5.00
C ARG A 3 60.26 -0.73 -3.46
N LYS A 4 59.36 -1.39 -2.74
CA LYS A 4 59.47 -2.83 -2.42
C LYS A 4 58.29 -3.24 -1.54
N SER A 5 57.63 -4.35 -1.91
CA SER A 5 56.66 -5.09 -1.11
C SER A 5 57.28 -6.39 -0.58
N LEU A 6 57.02 -6.64 0.71
CA LEU A 6 56.48 -7.86 1.35
C LEU A 6 56.77 -9.25 0.76
N ILE A 7 57.36 -10.16 1.56
CA ILE A 7 57.05 -11.62 1.64
C ILE A 7 57.49 -12.13 3.03
N VAL A 8 56.61 -12.80 3.79
CA VAL A 8 56.98 -13.83 4.79
C VAL A 8 56.04 -15.02 4.65
N VAL A 9 56.64 -16.20 4.57
CA VAL A 9 56.09 -17.54 4.35
C VAL A 9 55.89 -18.23 5.70
N LEU A 10 54.85 -19.06 5.86
CA LEU A 10 54.90 -20.18 6.80
C LEU A 10 54.11 -21.40 6.28
N LEU A 11 54.80 -22.55 6.29
CA LEU A 11 54.39 -23.86 5.79
C LEU A 11 53.71 -24.72 6.88
N ALA A 12 52.86 -25.63 6.43
CA ALA A 12 52.12 -26.64 7.19
C ALA A 12 52.97 -27.87 7.59
N LEU A 13 52.49 -28.67 8.55
CA LEU A 13 52.85 -30.08 8.70
C LEU A 13 51.69 -30.96 9.24
N ILE A 14 51.53 -32.12 8.61
CA ILE A 14 50.52 -33.17 8.77
C ILE A 14 51.01 -34.24 9.76
N SER A 15 50.11 -34.94 10.46
CA SER A 15 50.33 -36.34 10.85
C SER A 15 49.01 -37.12 11.02
N VAL A 16 48.98 -38.30 10.39
CA VAL A 16 47.93 -39.32 10.39
C VAL A 16 48.40 -40.49 11.27
N VAL A 17 47.51 -41.09 12.07
CA VAL A 17 47.68 -42.45 12.61
C VAL A 17 46.35 -43.20 12.56
N PHE A 18 46.41 -44.43 12.03
CA PHE A 18 45.36 -45.46 11.93
C PHE A 18 45.54 -46.53 13.02
N ILE A 19 44.42 -47.14 13.47
CA ILE A 19 44.12 -48.58 13.81
C ILE A 19 43.05 -48.64 14.94
N VAL A 20 42.08 -49.57 15.10
CA VAL A 20 41.68 -50.85 14.47
C VAL A 20 40.23 -51.21 14.94
N ALA A 21 39.61 -52.10 14.15
CA ALA A 21 38.32 -52.83 14.12
C ALA A 21 37.44 -53.22 15.35
N CYS A 22 36.14 -53.33 15.01
CA CYS A 22 35.06 -54.31 15.31
C CYS A 22 34.44 -54.51 16.72
N GLY A 23 33.10 -54.42 16.74
CA GLY A 23 32.20 -55.03 17.74
C GLY A 23 30.73 -54.98 17.27
N SER A 24 30.13 -56.17 17.15
CA SER A 24 28.78 -56.68 16.82
C SER A 24 27.52 -55.79 16.72
N ASP A 25 26.60 -56.28 15.88
CA ASP A 25 25.16 -56.01 15.72
C ASP A 25 24.44 -55.29 16.87
N ASP A 26 23.69 -54.25 16.52
CA ASP A 26 22.27 -54.11 16.89
C ASP A 26 21.59 -53.09 15.96
N ASP A 27 20.56 -53.55 15.28
CA ASP A 27 19.69 -52.81 14.37
C ASP A 27 18.77 -51.91 15.22
N ALA A 28 19.25 -50.72 15.56
CA ALA A 28 18.46 -49.68 16.22
C ALA A 28 18.28 -48.51 15.25
N THR A 29 17.14 -48.49 14.58
CA THR A 29 16.65 -47.38 13.77
C THR A 29 16.62 -46.13 14.64
N THR A 30 17.70 -45.35 14.58
CA THR A 30 17.76 -44.04 15.19
C THR A 30 16.90 -43.14 14.31
N THR A 31 15.64 -42.97 14.71
CA THR A 31 14.82 -41.89 14.20
C THR A 31 15.50 -40.60 14.65
N THR A 32 16.31 -40.03 13.76
CA THR A 32 16.68 -38.63 13.82
C THR A 32 15.36 -37.87 13.82
N THR A 33 14.88 -37.49 15.00
CA THR A 33 13.98 -36.36 15.14
C THR A 33 14.78 -35.16 14.68
N THR A 34 14.72 -34.90 13.39
CA THR A 34 14.85 -33.56 12.84
C THR A 34 14.05 -32.65 13.77
N PRO A 35 14.61 -31.52 14.25
CA PRO A 35 13.76 -30.48 14.79
C PRO A 35 12.68 -30.27 13.75
N THR A 36 11.42 -30.39 14.14
CA THR A 36 10.32 -29.84 13.35
C THR A 36 10.59 -28.35 13.34
N ASP A 37 11.35 -27.92 12.34
CA ASP A 37 11.43 -26.53 11.95
C ASP A 37 9.98 -26.13 11.71
N GLY A 38 9.52 -25.16 12.51
CA GLY A 38 8.14 -24.72 12.51
C GLY A 38 7.71 -24.46 11.07
N GLY A 39 6.50 -24.90 10.72
CA GLY A 39 5.94 -24.66 9.40
C GLY A 39 6.10 -23.19 9.05
N GLY A 40 7.12 -22.89 8.24
CA GLY A 40 7.29 -21.60 7.62
C GLY A 40 6.17 -21.53 6.60
N ASP A 41 5.09 -20.86 6.96
CA ASP A 41 4.04 -20.53 6.00
C ASP A 41 4.74 -19.89 4.82
N THR A 42 4.68 -20.59 3.69
CA THR A 42 5.25 -20.07 2.47
C THR A 42 4.35 -18.91 2.13
N ALA A 43 4.90 -17.69 2.16
CA ALA A 43 4.09 -16.50 1.91
C ALA A 43 3.35 -16.68 0.57
N THR A 44 2.10 -16.25 0.54
CA THR A 44 1.28 -16.27 -0.67
C THR A 44 0.76 -14.86 -0.92
N LEU A 45 0.45 -14.56 -2.18
CA LEU A 45 -0.16 -13.29 -2.51
C LEU A 45 -1.64 -13.33 -2.11
N HIS A 46 -2.06 -12.38 -1.27
CA HIS A 46 -3.44 -12.28 -0.81
C HIS A 46 -4.42 -12.08 -1.98
N ALA A 47 -5.63 -12.64 -1.89
CA ALA A 47 -6.61 -12.59 -2.98
C ALA A 47 -7.09 -11.17 -3.31
N ALA A 48 -7.07 -10.25 -2.33
CA ALA A 48 -7.41 -8.84 -2.51
C ALA A 48 -6.55 -8.14 -3.58
N PHE A 49 -5.31 -8.59 -3.80
CA PHE A 49 -4.45 -8.02 -4.85
C PHE A 49 -4.99 -8.24 -6.27
N SER A 50 -5.95 -9.15 -6.47
CA SER A 50 -6.62 -9.34 -7.77
C SER A 50 -7.57 -8.21 -8.15
N GLU A 51 -7.98 -7.36 -7.20
CA GLU A 51 -8.82 -6.18 -7.46
C GLU A 51 -8.02 -4.97 -8.01
N PHE A 52 -6.69 -4.98 -7.90
CA PHE A 52 -5.87 -3.87 -8.37
C PHE A 52 -5.81 -3.81 -9.90
N ASP A 53 -5.86 -2.60 -10.44
CA ASP A 53 -5.81 -2.35 -11.87
C ASP A 53 -4.47 -2.78 -12.46
N THR A 54 -4.50 -3.86 -13.24
CA THR A 54 -3.28 -4.45 -13.86
C THR A 54 -2.61 -3.57 -14.91
N THR A 55 -3.24 -2.46 -15.34
CA THR A 55 -2.62 -1.49 -16.25
C THR A 55 -1.81 -0.46 -15.46
N ASN A 56 -2.30 -0.07 -14.29
CA ASN A 56 -1.69 0.96 -13.47
C ASN A 56 -0.80 0.42 -12.35
N VAL A 57 -1.00 -0.83 -11.93
CA VAL A 57 -0.31 -1.43 -10.79
C VAL A 57 0.28 -2.79 -11.16
N THR A 58 1.55 -2.99 -10.82
CA THR A 58 2.24 -4.28 -10.87
C THR A 58 2.48 -4.77 -9.45
N ILE A 59 2.05 -6.00 -9.15
CA ILE A 59 2.17 -6.60 -7.81
C ILE A 59 2.88 -7.94 -7.93
N MET A 60 3.90 -8.14 -7.10
CA MET A 60 4.68 -9.38 -7.08
C MET A 60 5.01 -9.80 -5.65
N LEU A 61 4.97 -11.12 -5.40
CA LEU A 61 5.49 -11.70 -4.17
C LEU A 61 7.01 -11.91 -4.31
N ASN A 62 7.78 -11.32 -3.41
CA ASN A 62 9.23 -11.50 -3.30
C ASN A 62 9.60 -12.02 -1.91
N GLY A 63 9.78 -13.33 -1.78
CA GLY A 63 10.01 -13.98 -0.49
C GLY A 63 8.80 -13.82 0.42
N SER A 64 8.98 -13.14 1.56
CA SER A 64 7.91 -12.84 2.52
C SER A 64 7.30 -11.44 2.34
N ASN A 65 7.66 -10.72 1.28
CA ASN A 65 7.19 -9.38 1.01
C ASN A 65 6.35 -9.34 -0.27
N VAL A 66 5.43 -8.38 -0.33
CA VAL A 66 4.74 -7.97 -1.55
C VAL A 66 5.35 -6.66 -2.02
N GLU A 67 5.83 -6.65 -3.26
CA GLU A 67 6.31 -5.47 -3.97
C GLU A 67 5.21 -4.96 -4.89
N ILE A 68 4.88 -3.68 -4.75
CA ILE A 68 3.79 -3.01 -5.44
C ILE A 68 4.36 -1.79 -6.15
N GLU A 69 4.28 -1.76 -7.46
CA GLU A 69 4.65 -0.61 -8.28
C GLU A 69 3.40 -0.01 -8.92
N SER A 70 3.22 1.31 -8.81
CA SER A 70 2.14 2.03 -9.47
C SER A 70 2.67 3.12 -10.39
N ASN A 71 2.03 3.32 -11.54
CA ASN A 71 2.30 4.46 -12.42
C ASN A 71 1.66 5.78 -11.93
N GLY A 72 0.98 5.77 -10.78
CA GLY A 72 0.34 6.92 -10.14
C GLY A 72 -0.96 7.39 -10.80
N ARG A 73 -1.46 6.66 -11.81
CA ARG A 73 -2.66 7.03 -12.56
C ARG A 73 -3.87 6.22 -12.10
N PRO A 74 -5.07 6.83 -12.00
CA PRO A 74 -6.31 6.11 -11.75
C PRO A 74 -6.87 5.48 -13.04
N ASN A 75 -7.83 4.57 -12.90
CA ASN A 75 -8.54 3.93 -14.01
C ASN A 75 -9.97 4.46 -14.21
N HIS A 76 -10.30 5.64 -13.69
CA HIS A 76 -11.62 6.25 -13.80
C HIS A 76 -11.55 7.66 -14.43
N THR A 77 -12.73 8.21 -14.74
CA THR A 77 -12.86 9.56 -15.27
C THR A 77 -12.58 10.63 -14.22
N SER A 78 -12.07 11.78 -14.64
CA SER A 78 -11.79 12.92 -13.75
C SER A 78 -11.66 14.21 -14.56
N PRO A 79 -12.02 15.38 -14.01
CA PRO A 79 -11.68 16.67 -14.61
C PRO A 79 -10.17 16.96 -14.61
N TYR A 80 -9.38 16.25 -13.78
CA TYR A 80 -7.93 16.41 -13.69
C TYR A 80 -7.15 15.71 -14.81
N TRP A 81 -7.80 14.95 -15.70
CA TRP A 81 -7.15 14.55 -16.94
C TRP A 81 -6.92 15.76 -17.85
N SER A 82 -5.84 15.75 -18.63
CA SER A 82 -5.54 16.83 -19.57
C SER A 82 -6.70 17.11 -20.52
N ASN A 83 -6.97 18.40 -20.72
CA ASN A 83 -8.12 18.85 -21.49
C ASN A 83 -7.89 20.23 -22.10
N THR A 84 -8.80 20.62 -22.99
CA THR A 84 -8.72 21.86 -23.77
C THR A 84 -9.00 23.14 -22.98
N THR A 85 -9.30 23.06 -21.68
CA THR A 85 -9.52 24.22 -20.80
C THR A 85 -8.26 24.54 -20.00
N ALA A 86 -7.71 25.73 -20.18
CA ALA A 86 -6.60 26.20 -19.36
C ALA A 86 -7.07 26.52 -17.93
N ARG A 87 -6.32 26.08 -16.92
CA ARG A 87 -6.54 26.39 -15.50
C ARG A 87 -5.37 27.20 -14.94
N MET A 88 -5.51 27.71 -13.72
CA MET A 88 -4.39 28.38 -13.04
C MET A 88 -3.20 27.43 -12.91
N GLY A 89 -2.04 27.81 -13.45
CA GLY A 89 -0.83 26.98 -13.44
C GLY A 89 -0.87 25.73 -14.34
N THR A 90 -1.94 25.52 -15.11
CA THR A 90 -2.11 24.33 -15.98
C THR A 90 -2.49 24.74 -17.40
N PRO A 91 -1.59 24.61 -18.38
CA PRO A 91 -1.90 24.91 -19.78
C PRO A 91 -3.00 24.01 -20.34
N ALA A 92 -3.76 24.52 -21.31
CA ALA A 92 -4.68 23.69 -22.08
C ALA A 92 -3.92 22.67 -22.95
N ALA A 93 -4.43 21.44 -23.01
CA ALA A 93 -4.01 20.43 -23.97
C ALA A 93 -4.61 20.71 -25.37
N ALA A 94 -4.09 20.01 -26.38
CA ALA A 94 -4.58 20.14 -27.75
C ALA A 94 -5.95 19.48 -27.96
N GLU A 95 -6.25 18.44 -27.19
CA GLU A 95 -7.50 17.68 -27.19
C GLU A 95 -7.79 17.16 -25.78
N ASP A 96 -9.04 16.76 -25.54
CA ASP A 96 -9.43 16.18 -24.27
C ASP A 96 -8.93 14.73 -24.16
N HIS A 97 -8.31 14.39 -23.03
CA HIS A 97 -7.97 13.01 -22.71
C HIS A 97 -9.24 12.13 -22.69
N PRO A 98 -9.18 10.85 -23.11
CA PRO A 98 -10.37 9.99 -23.19
C PRO A 98 -11.14 9.79 -21.87
N LEU A 99 -10.45 9.97 -20.73
CA LEU A 99 -11.04 9.88 -19.39
C LEU A 99 -11.42 11.26 -18.80
N PHE A 100 -11.25 12.34 -19.55
CA PHE A 100 -11.69 13.65 -19.12
C PHE A 100 -13.22 13.74 -19.04
N VAL A 101 -13.71 14.33 -17.96
CA VAL A 101 -15.10 14.79 -17.81
C VAL A 101 -15.09 16.19 -17.20
N ALA A 102 -16.03 17.05 -17.61
CA ALA A 102 -16.13 18.39 -17.03
C ALA A 102 -16.39 18.34 -15.51
N PRO A 103 -15.86 19.29 -14.72
CA PRO A 103 -16.03 19.29 -13.27
C PRO A 103 -17.50 19.48 -12.88
N THR A 104 -17.98 18.67 -11.94
CA THR A 104 -19.39 18.68 -11.46
C THR A 104 -19.53 19.07 -9.99
N VAL A 105 -18.54 18.74 -9.15
CA VAL A 105 -18.51 19.08 -7.72
C VAL A 105 -17.51 20.19 -7.39
N THR A 106 -16.46 20.34 -8.21
CA THR A 106 -15.51 21.46 -8.20
C THR A 106 -15.77 22.36 -9.41
N SER A 107 -14.89 23.33 -9.64
CA SER A 107 -14.89 24.22 -10.81
C SER A 107 -13.48 24.28 -11.41
N PHE A 108 -13.33 24.72 -12.66
CA PHE A 108 -12.00 24.89 -13.25
C PHE A 108 -11.15 25.91 -12.48
N GLU A 109 -11.80 26.87 -11.82
CA GLU A 109 -11.19 27.90 -10.99
C GLU A 109 -10.70 27.37 -9.64
N ASP A 110 -11.41 26.41 -9.04
CA ASP A 110 -11.10 25.86 -7.72
C ASP A 110 -10.16 24.63 -7.80
N MET A 111 -10.05 24.01 -8.96
CA MET A 111 -9.15 22.88 -9.18
C MET A 111 -7.68 23.25 -8.94
N ALA A 112 -6.96 22.34 -8.30
CA ALA A 112 -5.53 22.46 -8.11
C ALA A 112 -4.76 22.41 -9.45
N PRO A 113 -3.55 22.99 -9.51
CA PRO A 113 -2.72 22.91 -10.71
C PRO A 113 -2.28 21.48 -11.05
N GLY A 114 -2.01 21.24 -12.33
CA GLY A 114 -1.52 19.99 -12.90
C GLY A 114 -2.63 19.14 -13.51
N ASN A 115 -2.23 18.21 -14.38
CA ASN A 115 -3.05 17.11 -14.86
C ASN A 115 -2.50 15.77 -14.38
N ILE A 116 -3.36 14.76 -14.31
CA ILE A 116 -2.99 13.38 -13.94
C ILE A 116 -1.89 12.85 -14.87
N ASP A 117 -2.01 13.12 -16.17
CA ASP A 117 -1.09 12.62 -17.20
C ASP A 117 0.21 13.41 -17.34
N ASP A 118 0.37 14.51 -16.58
CA ASP A 118 1.66 15.21 -16.44
C ASP A 118 2.67 14.38 -15.62
N PHE A 119 2.17 13.48 -14.75
CA PHE A 119 3.02 12.59 -13.98
C PHE A 119 3.64 11.50 -14.88
N ASN A 120 4.97 11.39 -14.82
CA ASN A 120 5.78 10.47 -15.62
C ASN A 120 6.73 9.60 -14.78
N GLY A 121 6.48 9.51 -13.47
CA GLY A 121 7.23 8.67 -12.54
C GLY A 121 6.54 7.35 -12.25
N SER A 122 6.99 6.71 -11.17
CA SER A 122 6.37 5.52 -10.58
C SER A 122 6.45 5.62 -9.06
N TYR A 123 5.50 5.00 -8.39
CA TYR A 123 5.49 4.80 -6.96
C TYR A 123 5.82 3.35 -6.64
N SER A 124 6.58 3.12 -5.58
CA SER A 124 6.88 1.78 -5.08
C SER A 124 6.50 1.65 -3.60
N LEU A 125 5.93 0.50 -3.25
CA LEU A 125 5.61 0.13 -1.89
C LEU A 125 5.98 -1.34 -1.67
N THR A 126 6.77 -1.62 -0.64
CA THR A 126 7.10 -2.98 -0.20
C THR A 126 6.50 -3.21 1.18
N VAL A 127 5.64 -4.21 1.32
CA VAL A 127 4.99 -4.56 2.58
C VAL A 127 5.18 -6.04 2.90
N SER A 128 4.97 -6.44 4.16
CA SER A 128 4.92 -7.85 4.52
C SER A 128 3.74 -8.53 3.81
N ALA A 129 3.94 -9.74 3.27
CA ALA A 129 2.84 -10.56 2.77
C ALA A 129 1.90 -11.06 3.87
N ASN A 130 2.38 -11.06 5.12
CA ASN A 130 1.62 -11.38 6.33
C ASN A 130 1.82 -10.22 7.33
N PRO A 131 1.13 -9.08 7.16
CA PRO A 131 1.25 -7.95 8.09
C PRO A 131 0.74 -8.35 9.48
N THR A 132 1.34 -7.78 10.52
CA THR A 132 0.94 -8.02 11.92
C THR A 132 0.89 -6.70 12.66
N LEU A 133 0.04 -6.65 13.69
CA LEU A 133 -0.07 -5.48 14.54
C LEU A 133 1.28 -5.20 15.22
N ALA A 134 1.73 -3.96 15.12
CA ALA A 134 2.88 -3.46 15.83
C ALA A 134 2.56 -3.32 17.33
N SER A 135 3.61 -3.36 18.16
CA SER A 135 3.46 -3.13 19.60
C SER A 135 2.92 -1.74 19.96
N ASN A 136 3.10 -0.76 19.06
CA ASN A 136 2.63 0.61 19.20
C ASN A 136 2.25 1.14 17.82
N SER A 137 1.16 1.90 17.75
CA SER A 137 0.76 2.61 16.53
C SER A 137 1.75 3.72 16.17
N SER A 138 1.85 4.09 14.90
CA SER A 138 2.69 5.19 14.42
C SER A 138 1.93 6.17 13.53
N ALA A 139 2.22 7.46 13.64
CA ALA A 139 1.54 8.48 12.84
C ALA A 139 1.80 8.31 11.34
N THR A 140 0.81 8.64 10.52
CA THR A 140 1.01 8.89 9.09
C THR A 140 1.85 10.15 8.89
N GLY A 141 2.34 10.36 7.66
CA GLY A 141 3.02 11.58 7.27
C GLY A 141 2.36 12.21 6.05
N LEU A 142 2.85 13.39 5.66
CA LEU A 142 2.48 13.99 4.38
C LEU A 142 2.90 13.11 3.21
N GLY A 143 2.10 13.15 2.14
CA GLY A 143 2.34 12.37 0.94
C GLY A 143 1.55 11.07 0.93
N ALA A 144 1.97 10.15 0.07
CA ALA A 144 1.29 8.87 -0.10
C ALA A 144 1.50 7.97 1.12
N ILE A 145 0.38 7.54 1.72
CA ILE A 145 0.32 6.58 2.83
C ILE A 145 -0.17 5.21 2.38
N GLY A 146 -0.50 5.06 1.09
CA GLY A 146 -1.00 3.83 0.50
C GLY A 146 -1.23 3.95 -1.01
N ILE A 147 -1.59 2.84 -1.63
CA ILE A 147 -1.89 2.72 -3.07
C ILE A 147 -3.32 2.21 -3.22
N ALA A 148 -4.15 2.94 -3.96
CA ALA A 148 -5.53 2.58 -4.25
C ALA A 148 -5.61 1.48 -5.34
N VAL A 149 -6.71 0.72 -5.35
CA VAL A 149 -6.97 -0.30 -6.38
C VAL A 149 -6.95 0.25 -7.80
N SER A 150 -7.26 1.55 -7.97
CA SER A 150 -7.23 2.24 -9.27
C SER A 150 -5.81 2.54 -9.78
N GLY A 151 -4.81 2.52 -8.89
CA GLY A 151 -3.43 2.95 -9.13
C GLY A 151 -3.08 4.32 -8.55
N GLY A 152 -4.05 5.18 -8.21
CA GLY A 152 -3.79 6.46 -7.56
C GLY A 152 -3.31 6.32 -6.10
N MET A 153 -2.82 7.40 -5.50
CA MET A 153 -2.27 7.39 -4.15
C MET A 153 -3.33 7.68 -3.08
N ILE A 154 -3.21 7.04 -1.91
CA ILE A 154 -4.04 7.32 -0.73
C ILE A 154 -3.26 8.27 0.18
N TYR A 155 -3.89 9.36 0.61
CA TYR A 155 -3.34 10.36 1.53
C TYR A 155 -4.19 10.37 2.82
N ASN A 156 -3.64 10.92 3.91
CA ASN A 156 -4.35 11.06 5.20
C ASN A 156 -5.30 12.28 5.19
N ASP A 157 -5.75 12.73 6.36
CA ASP A 157 -6.63 13.88 6.55
C ASP A 157 -5.95 15.26 6.45
N GLU A 158 -4.67 15.28 6.05
CA GLU A 158 -3.85 16.47 6.04
C GLU A 158 -3.41 16.88 4.64
N GLU A 159 -3.27 18.19 4.47
CA GLU A 159 -2.66 18.87 3.34
C GLU A 159 -1.29 19.44 3.73
N GLY A 160 -0.46 19.74 2.73
CA GLY A 160 0.74 20.53 2.98
C GLY A 160 0.36 21.93 3.49
N PRO A 161 0.91 22.43 4.63
CA PRO A 161 2.07 21.98 5.40
C PRO A 161 1.73 21.29 6.76
N ASN A 162 1.02 20.17 6.76
CA ASN A 162 0.42 19.49 7.93
C ASN A 162 -0.75 20.30 8.51
N VAL A 163 -1.71 20.63 7.66
CA VAL A 163 -2.96 21.29 8.05
C VAL A 163 -4.14 20.42 7.63
N PRO A 164 -5.29 20.49 8.30
CA PRO A 164 -6.47 19.75 7.87
C PRO A 164 -6.86 20.05 6.41
N LEU A 165 -7.46 19.05 5.75
CA LEU A 165 -7.97 19.11 4.37
C LEU A 165 -9.01 20.23 4.12
N ASP A 166 -9.53 20.89 5.16
CA ASP A 166 -10.62 21.86 5.16
C ASP A 166 -10.62 22.83 3.97
N ASN A 167 -9.46 23.38 3.63
CA ASN A 167 -9.35 24.41 2.59
C ASN A 167 -9.16 23.84 1.18
N ALA A 168 -8.86 22.56 1.05
CA ALA A 168 -8.64 21.89 -0.24
C ALA A 168 -9.88 21.12 -0.73
N VAL A 169 -10.89 20.88 0.12
CA VAL A 169 -12.10 20.12 -0.27
C VAL A 169 -12.82 20.69 -1.50
N GLY A 170 -12.77 22.01 -1.71
CA GLY A 170 -13.36 22.65 -2.90
C GLY A 170 -12.66 22.31 -4.21
N SER A 171 -11.41 21.86 -4.16
CA SER A 171 -10.62 21.43 -5.32
C SER A 171 -10.82 19.96 -5.69
N LEU A 172 -11.41 19.16 -4.80
CA LEU A 172 -11.59 17.73 -5.03
C LEU A 172 -12.62 17.48 -6.12
N ASP A 173 -12.35 16.50 -6.99
CA ASP A 173 -13.28 16.06 -8.00
C ASP A 173 -14.39 15.16 -7.43
N TYR A 174 -15.25 14.65 -8.31
CA TYR A 174 -16.42 13.87 -7.88
C TYR A 174 -16.05 12.53 -7.21
N THR A 175 -14.82 12.05 -7.41
CA THR A 175 -14.28 10.88 -6.70
C THR A 175 -13.41 11.28 -5.51
N ALA A 176 -13.53 12.54 -5.08
CA ALA A 176 -12.95 13.07 -3.86
C ALA A 176 -11.41 13.04 -3.86
N ALA A 177 -10.82 13.32 -5.02
CA ALA A 177 -9.37 13.41 -5.24
C ALA A 177 -9.01 14.66 -6.05
N HIS A 178 -7.73 15.03 -5.99
CA HIS A 178 -7.18 16.12 -6.78
C HIS A 178 -5.71 15.88 -7.12
N THR A 179 -5.14 16.75 -7.96
CA THR A 179 -3.69 16.78 -8.20
C THR A 179 -2.98 17.62 -7.14
N GLY A 180 -1.84 17.13 -6.68
CA GLY A 180 -0.84 17.90 -5.96
C GLY A 180 0.50 17.90 -6.73
N PRO A 181 1.55 18.50 -6.17
CA PRO A 181 2.86 18.57 -6.83
C PRO A 181 3.47 17.21 -7.20
N GLN A 182 3.04 16.13 -6.54
CA GLN A 182 3.62 14.80 -6.68
C GLN A 182 2.66 13.80 -7.34
N SER A 183 1.36 13.88 -7.06
CA SER A 183 0.41 12.85 -7.52
C SER A 183 -1.01 13.38 -7.65
N TYR A 184 -1.83 12.64 -8.40
CA TYR A 184 -3.27 12.62 -8.17
C TYR A 184 -3.58 11.65 -7.03
N HIS A 185 -4.34 12.10 -6.04
CA HIS A 185 -4.48 11.37 -4.78
C HIS A 185 -5.83 11.60 -4.09
N TYR A 186 -6.24 10.59 -3.32
CA TYR A 186 -7.49 10.54 -2.59
C TYR A 186 -7.26 10.81 -1.11
N HIS A 187 -8.04 11.73 -0.54
CA HIS A 187 -8.15 11.91 0.90
C HIS A 187 -9.46 11.32 1.46
N LEU A 188 -10.48 11.24 0.61
CA LEU A 188 -11.86 10.92 0.98
C LEU A 188 -12.38 9.72 0.18
N GLU A 189 -13.52 9.16 0.61
CA GLU A 189 -14.15 7.99 -0.02
C GLU A 189 -14.31 8.16 -1.56
N PRO A 190 -13.66 7.29 -2.36
CA PRO A 190 -13.59 7.44 -3.80
C PRO A 190 -14.85 6.93 -4.50
N LYS A 191 -15.76 7.86 -4.77
CA LYS A 191 -17.09 7.59 -5.36
C LYS A 191 -17.06 6.94 -6.75
N ALA A 192 -15.92 6.94 -7.44
CA ALA A 192 -15.80 6.23 -8.71
C ALA A 192 -15.94 4.71 -8.57
N TRP A 193 -15.58 4.13 -7.41
CA TRP A 193 -15.75 2.70 -7.18
C TRP A 193 -16.33 2.33 -5.81
N SER A 194 -16.25 3.17 -4.78
CA SER A 194 -16.80 2.90 -3.44
C SER A 194 -17.77 4.00 -3.00
N ASP A 195 -18.95 3.61 -2.55
CA ASP A 195 -19.93 4.53 -1.95
C ASP A 195 -20.81 3.79 -0.94
N ASP A 196 -20.55 3.99 0.35
CA ASP A 196 -21.30 3.35 1.44
C ASP A 196 -21.31 1.83 1.33
N ASP A 197 -20.17 1.23 1.00
CA ASP A 197 -20.05 -0.20 0.70
C ASP A 197 -18.86 -0.84 1.40
N GLU A 198 -18.62 -2.11 1.09
CA GLU A 198 -17.57 -2.98 1.65
C GLU A 198 -16.39 -3.20 0.70
N LYS A 199 -16.30 -2.43 -0.39
CA LYS A 199 -15.31 -2.69 -1.45
C LYS A 199 -13.89 -2.40 -0.98
N LEU A 200 -12.91 -3.03 -1.64
CA LEU A 200 -11.51 -2.71 -1.43
C LEU A 200 -11.20 -1.31 -1.98
N ILE A 201 -10.58 -0.48 -1.14
CA ILE A 201 -10.10 0.85 -1.52
C ILE A 201 -8.65 0.76 -1.98
N GLY A 202 -7.83 0.00 -1.25
CA GLY A 202 -6.42 -0.16 -1.54
C GLY A 202 -5.66 -0.78 -0.38
N ILE A 203 -4.35 -0.58 -0.39
CA ILE A 203 -3.43 -1.05 0.65
C ILE A 203 -2.71 0.13 1.30
N ILE A 204 -2.62 0.09 2.62
CA ILE A 204 -1.92 1.09 3.43
C ILE A 204 -0.46 0.68 3.61
N ALA A 205 0.43 1.65 3.80
CA ALA A 205 1.88 1.44 3.82
C ALA A 205 2.37 0.50 4.94
N ASP A 206 1.54 0.18 5.93
CA ASP A 206 1.84 -0.82 6.96
C ASP A 206 1.41 -2.26 6.60
N GLY A 207 0.90 -2.45 5.38
CA GLY A 207 0.58 -3.74 4.77
C GLY A 207 -0.89 -4.16 4.91
N PHE A 208 -1.69 -3.46 5.72
CA PHE A 208 -3.10 -3.79 5.86
C PHE A 208 -3.95 -3.18 4.75
N PHE A 209 -5.01 -3.90 4.35
CA PHE A 209 -5.97 -3.41 3.38
C PHE A 209 -6.92 -2.38 4.00
N LEU A 210 -7.34 -1.41 3.18
CA LEU A 210 -8.40 -0.47 3.49
C LEU A 210 -9.64 -0.82 2.67
N TYR A 211 -10.75 -1.06 3.36
CA TYR A 211 -12.06 -1.31 2.77
C TYR A 211 -12.99 -0.11 2.95
N GLY A 212 -14.11 -0.12 2.23
CA GLY A 212 -15.18 0.86 2.36
C GLY A 212 -15.80 0.88 3.76
N ARG A 213 -16.84 1.68 3.96
CA ARG A 213 -17.43 1.92 5.29
C ARG A 213 -18.09 0.70 5.95
N LYS A 214 -18.48 -0.31 5.17
CA LYS A 214 -19.16 -1.52 5.67
C LYS A 214 -18.19 -2.69 5.73
N CYS A 215 -18.40 -3.57 6.71
CA CYS A 215 -17.69 -4.83 6.78
C CYS A 215 -18.49 -5.93 6.11
N ASN A 216 -17.84 -6.66 5.20
CA ASN A 216 -18.44 -7.75 4.44
C ASN A 216 -19.06 -8.82 5.38
N SER A 217 -18.35 -9.19 6.45
CA SER A 217 -18.78 -10.25 7.37
C SER A 217 -20.04 -9.91 8.17
N THR A 218 -20.32 -8.62 8.38
CA THR A 218 -21.51 -8.14 9.12
C THR A 218 -22.59 -7.55 8.22
N GLY A 219 -22.25 -7.22 6.97
CA GLY A 219 -23.12 -6.53 6.02
C GLY A 219 -23.46 -5.08 6.41
N THR A 220 -22.78 -4.51 7.40
CA THR A 220 -23.05 -3.16 7.93
C THR A 220 -21.80 -2.50 8.50
N TYR A 221 -21.94 -1.33 9.11
CA TYR A 221 -20.83 -0.60 9.73
C TYR A 221 -20.30 -1.38 10.94
N PRO A 222 -18.99 -1.64 11.02
CA PRO A 222 -18.38 -2.25 12.20
C PRO A 222 -18.60 -1.39 13.44
N THR A 223 -18.83 -2.04 14.58
CA THR A 223 -19.03 -1.35 15.88
C THR A 223 -17.87 -1.56 16.84
N ASP A 224 -16.85 -2.29 16.41
CA ASP A 224 -15.70 -2.75 17.19
C ASP A 224 -14.37 -2.26 16.59
N LEU A 225 -14.41 -1.18 15.82
CA LEU A 225 -13.21 -0.54 15.28
C LEU A 225 -12.31 -0.01 16.39
N ASP A 226 -11.00 -0.12 16.19
CA ASP A 226 -10.02 0.61 16.96
C ASP A 226 -9.93 2.09 16.56
N ALA A 227 -9.02 2.82 17.20
CA ALA A 227 -8.85 4.27 16.97
C ALA A 227 -8.47 4.62 15.52
N SER A 228 -7.85 3.70 14.77
CA SER A 228 -7.48 3.89 13.37
C SER A 228 -8.53 3.36 12.39
N GLY A 229 -9.66 2.88 12.88
CA GLY A 229 -10.72 2.36 12.04
C GLY A 229 -10.50 0.92 11.59
N GLY A 230 -9.63 0.16 12.27
CA GLY A 230 -9.40 -1.24 11.94
C GLY A 230 -10.00 -2.21 12.95
N HIS A 231 -10.26 -3.42 12.49
CA HIS A 231 -10.71 -4.54 13.31
C HIS A 231 -10.32 -5.88 12.66
N ALA A 232 -10.64 -6.99 13.32
CA ALA A 232 -10.36 -8.32 12.80
C ALA A 232 -11.65 -9.09 12.47
N SER A 233 -11.85 -9.42 11.20
CA SER A 233 -12.92 -10.31 10.73
C SER A 233 -12.52 -10.98 9.42
N THR A 234 -13.39 -11.81 8.87
CA THR A 234 -13.26 -12.24 7.46
C THR A 234 -13.61 -11.09 6.52
N THR A 235 -13.15 -11.17 5.27
CA THR A 235 -13.43 -10.20 4.20
C THR A 235 -13.99 -10.91 2.98
N GLN A 236 -14.36 -10.19 1.93
CA GLN A 236 -14.71 -10.80 0.64
C GLN A 236 -13.54 -11.55 -0.02
N HIS A 237 -12.32 -11.41 0.51
CA HIS A 237 -11.09 -11.97 -0.04
C HIS A 237 -10.53 -13.15 0.75
N THR A 238 -11.04 -13.40 1.95
CA THR A 238 -10.58 -14.51 2.78
C THR A 238 -11.65 -14.96 3.77
N ASP A 239 -11.74 -16.28 3.95
CA ASP A 239 -12.58 -16.91 4.99
C ASP A 239 -11.84 -17.01 6.34
N GLU A 240 -10.56 -16.62 6.39
CA GLU A 240 -9.77 -16.53 7.61
C GLU A 240 -9.89 -15.13 8.22
N THR A 241 -9.85 -15.05 9.55
CA THR A 241 -9.91 -13.76 10.24
C THR A 241 -8.60 -13.00 10.05
N GLU A 242 -8.69 -11.78 9.53
CA GLU A 242 -7.56 -10.89 9.33
C GLU A 242 -7.85 -9.48 9.84
N TYR A 243 -6.80 -8.78 10.25
CA TYR A 243 -6.91 -7.37 10.60
C TYR A 243 -6.92 -6.51 9.33
N HIS A 244 -7.88 -5.59 9.23
CA HIS A 244 -8.01 -4.67 8.11
C HIS A 244 -8.66 -3.36 8.57
N TYR A 245 -8.47 -2.31 7.79
CA TYR A 245 -9.06 -0.99 8.02
C TYR A 245 -10.36 -0.81 7.26
N HIS A 246 -11.20 0.06 7.78
CA HIS A 246 -12.37 0.61 7.11
C HIS A 246 -12.25 2.13 7.03
N ILE A 247 -12.79 2.70 5.94
CA ILE A 247 -13.20 4.11 5.95
C ILE A 247 -14.14 4.28 7.15
N GLN A 248 -13.78 5.12 8.10
CA GLN A 248 -14.62 5.34 9.28
C GLN A 248 -15.92 6.03 8.86
N ASN A 249 -17.05 5.59 9.44
CA ASN A 249 -18.36 6.19 9.17
C ASN A 249 -18.60 7.45 10.03
N GLU A 250 -17.60 8.33 10.10
CA GLU A 250 -17.64 9.62 10.78
C GLU A 250 -17.61 10.76 9.75
N LEU A 251 -18.53 11.72 9.89
CA LEU A 251 -18.64 12.83 8.96
C LEU A 251 -17.55 13.87 9.21
N TYR A 252 -16.70 14.05 8.21
CA TYR A 252 -15.80 15.19 8.09
C TYR A 252 -16.51 16.36 7.41
N LEU A 253 -16.42 17.55 8.03
CA LEU A 253 -17.11 18.78 7.60
C LEU A 253 -18.63 18.60 7.34
N ASN A 254 -19.26 17.63 8.01
CA ASN A 254 -20.66 17.25 7.84
C ASN A 254 -21.04 16.76 6.42
N ALA A 255 -20.07 16.39 5.58
CA ALA A 255 -20.33 16.02 4.18
C ALA A 255 -19.49 14.87 3.64
N TYR A 256 -18.33 14.59 4.24
CA TYR A 256 -17.33 13.70 3.67
C TYR A 256 -16.91 12.59 4.65
N TYR A 257 -16.25 11.56 4.13
CA TYR A 257 -15.64 10.49 4.92
C TYR A 257 -14.17 10.38 4.53
N ILE A 258 -13.28 10.54 5.51
CA ILE A 258 -11.83 10.46 5.29
C ILE A 258 -11.42 9.00 5.15
N LEU A 259 -10.53 8.70 4.19
CA LEU A 259 -10.03 7.35 3.95
C LEU A 259 -9.32 6.76 5.16
N PHE A 260 -8.37 7.51 5.71
CA PHE A 260 -7.53 7.05 6.82
C PHE A 260 -6.97 8.24 7.62
N PRO A 261 -7.69 8.75 8.63
CA PRO A 261 -7.21 9.80 9.54
C PRO A 261 -6.36 9.25 10.71
N GLY A 262 -6.22 7.93 10.80
CA GLY A 262 -5.63 7.23 11.94
C GLY A 262 -4.12 7.06 11.86
N ASN A 263 -3.57 6.44 12.91
CA ASN A 263 -2.20 5.94 12.90
C ASN A 263 -2.11 4.59 12.19
N TYR A 264 -0.98 4.28 11.59
CA TYR A 264 -0.64 2.90 11.24
C TYR A 264 -0.64 2.01 12.50
N GLN A 265 -1.24 0.84 12.38
CA GLN A 265 -1.29 -0.20 13.41
C GLN A 265 -0.32 -1.34 13.10
N GLY A 266 0.21 -1.44 11.88
CA GLY A 266 1.28 -2.35 11.49
C GLY A 266 2.67 -1.72 11.53
N THR A 267 3.64 -2.41 10.91
CA THR A 267 4.98 -1.85 10.68
C THR A 267 4.98 -1.10 9.36
N ALA A 268 4.93 0.23 9.43
CA ALA A 268 4.88 1.09 8.25
C ALA A 268 6.16 1.00 7.39
N SER A 269 5.97 0.79 6.10
CA SER A 269 6.92 1.07 5.04
C SER A 269 6.71 2.49 4.50
N SER A 270 7.45 2.88 3.46
CA SER A 270 7.26 4.16 2.78
C SER A 270 6.88 3.92 1.33
N VAL A 271 5.92 4.70 0.85
CA VAL A 271 5.69 4.85 -0.59
C VAL A 271 6.78 5.78 -1.14
N GLN A 272 7.55 5.31 -2.13
CA GLN A 272 8.70 6.02 -2.72
C GLN A 272 8.47 6.34 -4.19
#